data_AF-A0A6G2W3W5-F1
#
_entry.id   AF-A0A6G2W3W5-F1
#
_cell.length_a   1.000
_cell.length_b   1.000
_cell.length_c   1.000
_cell.angle_alpha   90.00
_cell.angle_beta   90.00
_cell.angle_gamma   90.00
#
_symmetry.space_group_name_H-M   'P 1'
#
loop_
_entity.id
_entity.type
_entity.pdbx_description
1 polymer ?
#
loop_
_entity_poly.entity_id
_entity_poly.type
_entity_poly.pdbx_seq_one_letter_code
_entity_poly.pdbx_strand_id
1 'polypeptide(L)'
;MTHASARLEADYNTLPEDVQDRFTRLMEQADIAGPHDYKPLMDQIALLVGLPEGDIRECACSCVCSRIFDANNENAHVIEYGEGYNLGRHQCPRCADWHRETA
;
A
#
# COMPACT_ATOMS: atom_id res chain seq x y z
N MET A 1 18.60 22.01 -13.37
CA MET A 1 18.51 20.73 -12.64
C MET A 1 17.07 20.25 -12.76
N THR A 2 16.83 19.21 -13.54
CA THR A 2 15.51 18.57 -13.65
C THR A 2 15.29 17.75 -12.39
N HIS A 3 14.39 18.19 -11.50
CA HIS A 3 13.91 17.34 -10.41
C HIS A 3 13.23 16.12 -11.04
N ALA A 4 13.77 14.93 -10.80
CA ALA A 4 13.04 13.69 -11.06
C ALA A 4 11.78 13.73 -10.20
N SER A 5 10.61 13.55 -10.82
CA SER A 5 9.35 13.42 -10.09
C SER A 5 9.45 12.30 -9.07
N ALA A 6 8.94 12.53 -7.86
CA ALA A 6 8.88 11.49 -6.84
C ALA A 6 8.09 10.29 -7.37
N ARG A 7 8.59 9.08 -7.11
CA ARG A 7 7.88 7.84 -7.43
C ARG A 7 6.67 7.75 -6.51
N LEU A 8 5.47 7.64 -7.07
CA LEU A 8 4.21 7.58 -6.30
C LEU A 8 3.64 6.16 -6.16
N GLU A 9 4.21 5.21 -6.90
CA GLU A 9 3.79 3.81 -6.88
C GLU A 9 4.98 2.87 -7.06
N ALA A 10 4.93 1.71 -6.40
CA ALA A 10 5.86 0.62 -6.58
C ALA A 10 5.12 -0.64 -7.07
N ASP A 11 5.87 -1.64 -7.51
CA ASP A 11 5.34 -2.92 -7.97
C ASP A 11 5.99 -4.03 -7.14
N TYR A 12 5.21 -4.67 -6.27
CA TYR A 12 5.63 -5.71 -5.34
C TYR A 12 6.38 -6.83 -6.06
N ASN A 13 5.89 -7.27 -7.22
CA ASN A 13 6.47 -8.37 -7.99
C ASN A 13 7.84 -8.03 -8.61
N THR A 14 8.20 -6.74 -8.66
CA THR A 14 9.52 -6.30 -9.15
C THR A 14 10.53 -6.08 -8.04
N LEU A 15 10.11 -6.16 -6.77
CA LEU A 15 11.00 -6.04 -5.63
C LEU A 15 11.86 -7.31 -5.48
N PRO A 16 13.09 -7.20 -4.97
CA PRO A 16 13.86 -8.35 -4.52
C PRO A 16 13.07 -9.20 -3.52
N GLU A 17 13.26 -10.52 -3.53
CA GLU A 17 12.54 -11.46 -2.66
C GLU A 17 12.68 -11.10 -1.16
N ASP A 18 13.87 -10.69 -0.72
CA ASP A 18 14.10 -10.25 0.66
C ASP A 18 13.33 -8.97 1.02
N VAL A 19 13.09 -8.11 0.03
CA VAL A 19 12.28 -6.90 0.19
C VAL A 19 10.79 -7.24 0.22
N GLN A 20 10.34 -8.19 -0.62
CA GLN A 20 8.97 -8.72 -0.59
C GLN A 20 8.63 -9.32 0.77
N ASP A 21 9.50 -10.18 1.30
CA ASP A 21 9.33 -10.81 2.63
C ASP A 21 9.29 -9.79 3.77
N ARG A 22 10.10 -8.73 3.67
CA ARG A 22 10.09 -7.65 4.67
C ARG A 22 8.84 -6.80 4.56
N PHE A 23 8.39 -6.50 3.34
CA PHE A 23 7.15 -5.77 3.10
C PHE A 23 5.96 -6.53 3.69
N THR A 24 5.80 -7.80 3.35
CA THR A 24 4.71 -8.65 3.85
C THR A 24 4.69 -8.70 5.38
N ARG A 25 5.84 -8.92 6.03
CA ARG A 25 5.92 -8.93 7.50
C ARG A 25 5.57 -7.59 8.13
N LEU A 26 5.97 -6.47 7.53
CA LEU A 26 5.63 -5.14 8.05
C LEU A 26 4.14 -4.85 7.88
N MET A 27 3.53 -5.27 6.76
CA MET A 27 2.09 -5.14 6.54
C MET A 27 1.31 -5.97 7.57
N GLU A 28 1.70 -7.22 7.82
CA GLU A 28 1.09 -8.07 8.85
C GLU A 28 1.18 -7.44 10.25
N GLN A 29 2.33 -6.85 10.59
CA GLN A 29 2.50 -6.15 11.87
C GLN A 29 1.64 -4.89 11.95
N ALA A 30 1.58 -4.12 10.86
CA ALA A 30 0.79 -2.90 10.81
C ALA A 30 -0.71 -3.18 10.94
N ASP A 31 -1.18 -4.30 10.41
CA ASP A 31 -2.60 -4.68 10.46
C ASP A 31 -3.12 -4.85 11.90
N ILE A 32 -2.28 -5.38 12.79
CA ILE A 32 -2.60 -5.62 14.20
C ILE A 32 -2.02 -4.57 15.16
N ALA A 33 -1.33 -3.56 14.64
CA ALA A 33 -0.62 -2.57 15.44
C ALA A 33 -1.56 -1.69 16.26
N GLY A 34 -1.10 -1.25 17.44
CA GLY A 34 -1.77 -0.18 18.17
C GLY A 34 -1.59 1.19 17.50
N PRO A 35 -2.37 2.22 17.90
CA PRO A 35 -2.30 3.56 17.30
C PRO A 35 -0.91 4.21 17.37
N HIS A 36 -0.11 3.86 18.37
CA HIS A 36 1.24 4.40 18.56
C HIS A 36 2.29 3.73 17.66
N ASP A 37 2.06 2.50 17.22
CA ASP A 37 3.02 1.69 16.46
C ASP A 37 2.75 1.71 14.94
N TYR A 38 1.51 2.02 14.54
CA TYR A 38 1.09 2.01 13.14
C TYR A 38 1.89 2.96 12.24
N LYS A 39 2.01 4.25 12.62
CA LYS A 39 2.72 5.26 11.81
C LYS A 39 4.20 4.91 11.61
N PRO A 40 4.97 4.54 12.65
CA PRO A 40 6.35 4.06 12.47
C PRO A 40 6.50 2.85 11.53
N LEU A 41 5.51 1.96 11.47
CA LEU A 41 5.52 0.82 10.55
C LEU A 41 5.27 1.28 9.11
N MET A 42 4.29 2.18 8.88
CA MET A 42 4.04 2.77 7.57
C MET A 42 5.24 3.54 7.02
N ASP A 43 5.96 4.26 7.88
CA ASP A 43 7.18 4.99 7.49
C ASP A 43 8.30 4.03 7.05
N GLN A 44 8.45 2.90 7.74
CA GLN A 44 9.39 1.86 7.35
C GLN A 44 9.00 1.21 6.02
N ILE A 45 7.71 0.96 5.79
CA ILE A 45 7.19 0.41 4.54
C ILE A 45 7.44 1.38 3.38
N ALA A 46 7.10 2.66 3.55
CA ALA A 46 7.34 3.70 2.56
C ALA A 46 8.82 3.79 2.16
N LEU A 47 9.71 3.80 3.16
CA LEU A 47 11.15 3.79 2.95
C LEU A 47 11.62 2.53 2.22
N LEU A 48 11.12 1.35 2.62
CA LEU A 48 11.50 0.05 2.06
C LEU A 48 11.20 -0.04 0.56
N VAL A 49 10.08 0.53 0.12
CA VAL A 49 9.61 0.45 -1.28
C VAL A 49 9.89 1.71 -2.09
N GLY A 50 10.54 2.70 -1.48
CA GLY A 50 10.99 3.94 -2.13
C GLY A 50 9.85 4.90 -2.48
N LEU A 51 8.82 4.95 -1.62
CA LEU A 51 7.68 5.86 -1.74
C LEU A 51 7.75 6.96 -0.67
N PRO A 52 7.08 8.11 -0.88
CA PRO A 52 6.84 9.09 0.18
C PRO A 52 6.11 8.47 1.37
N GLU A 53 6.25 9.08 2.55
CA GLU A 53 5.44 8.73 3.72
C GLU A 53 3.94 8.82 3.40
N GLY A 54 3.17 7.83 3.86
CA GLY A 54 1.74 7.72 3.58
C GLY A 54 1.13 6.47 4.20
N ASP A 55 -0.12 6.19 3.87
CA ASP A 55 -0.79 4.96 4.28
C ASP A 55 -0.56 3.89 3.22
N ILE A 56 0.62 3.27 3.25
CA ILE A 56 1.08 2.43 2.15
C ILE A 56 0.35 1.09 2.14
N ARG A 57 -0.24 0.75 0.99
CA ARG A 57 -0.97 -0.52 0.78
C ARG A 57 -0.60 -1.17 -0.53
N GLU A 58 -0.77 -2.48 -0.59
CA GLU A 58 -0.82 -3.24 -1.84
C GLU A 58 -2.27 -3.29 -2.35
N CYS A 59 -2.45 -3.23 -3.67
CA CYS A 59 -3.77 -3.30 -4.29
C CYS A 59 -4.46 -4.64 -4.01
N ALA A 60 -5.63 -4.59 -3.39
CA ALA A 60 -6.38 -5.78 -2.97
C ALA A 60 -7.45 -6.24 -3.99
N CYS A 61 -7.31 -5.84 -5.26
CA CYS A 61 -8.24 -6.25 -6.33
C CYS A 61 -8.17 -7.76 -6.59
N SER A 62 -9.23 -8.32 -7.17
CA SER A 62 -9.24 -9.69 -7.73
C SER A 62 -8.36 -9.87 -8.98
N CYS A 63 -7.85 -8.77 -9.54
CA CYS A 63 -7.12 -8.70 -10.80
C CYS A 63 -5.62 -9.00 -10.73
N VAL A 64 -5.13 -9.56 -9.61
CA VAL A 64 -3.70 -9.87 -9.34
C VAL A 64 -2.75 -8.67 -9.49
N CYS A 65 -3.23 -7.44 -9.25
CA CYS A 65 -2.42 -6.24 -9.31
C CYS A 65 -1.49 -6.15 -8.09
N SER A 66 -0.18 -6.20 -8.32
CA SER A 66 0.88 -6.09 -7.31
C SER A 66 1.27 -4.65 -6.98
N ARG A 67 0.40 -3.68 -7.28
CA ARG A 67 0.73 -2.26 -7.13
C ARG A 67 0.72 -1.85 -5.66
N ILE A 68 1.83 -1.27 -5.23
CA ILE A 68 1.98 -0.63 -3.93
C ILE A 68 1.79 0.88 -4.11
N PHE A 69 0.94 1.48 -3.28
CA PHE A 69 0.50 2.87 -3.41
C PHE A 69 0.10 3.46 -2.05
N ASP A 70 -0.06 4.78 -1.97
CA ASP A 70 -0.66 5.44 -0.81
C ASP A 70 -2.19 5.34 -0.87
N ALA A 71 -2.79 4.70 0.13
CA ALA A 71 -4.23 4.53 0.24
C ALA A 71 -4.99 5.84 0.49
N ASN A 72 -4.30 6.89 0.96
CA ASN A 72 -4.87 8.23 1.07
C ASN A 72 -4.89 9.00 -0.27
N ASN A 73 -4.42 8.40 -1.37
CA ASN A 73 -4.57 8.98 -2.70
C ASN A 73 -6.06 9.20 -3.01
N GLU A 74 -6.44 10.39 -3.47
CA GLU A 74 -7.83 10.76 -3.75
C GLU A 74 -8.53 9.85 -4.78
N ASN A 75 -7.75 9.17 -5.63
CA ASN A 75 -8.23 8.27 -6.66
C ASN A 75 -8.18 6.80 -6.23
N ALA A 76 -7.65 6.49 -5.03
CA ALA A 76 -7.77 5.16 -4.45
C ALA A 76 -9.24 4.86 -4.12
N HIS A 77 -9.61 3.58 -4.16
CA HIS A 77 -10.97 3.15 -3.83
C HIS A 77 -10.95 2.15 -2.68
N VAL A 78 -11.78 2.40 -1.66
CA VAL A 78 -11.96 1.47 -0.54
C VAL A 78 -12.92 0.37 -0.98
N ILE A 79 -12.46 -0.88 -1.00
CA ILE A 79 -13.32 -2.06 -1.18
C ILE A 79 -14.04 -2.36 0.14
N GLU A 80 -13.26 -2.42 1.22
CA GLU A 80 -13.70 -2.84 2.54
C GLU A 80 -12.94 -2.03 3.60
N TYR A 81 -13.66 -1.46 4.56
CA TYR A 81 -13.05 -0.83 5.72
C TYR A 81 -12.57 -1.92 6.70
N GLY A 82 -11.44 -1.70 7.37
CA GLY A 82 -10.96 -2.66 8.36
C GLY A 82 -11.88 -2.71 9.57
N GLU A 83 -12.74 -3.73 9.68
CA GLU A 83 -13.61 -3.95 10.84
C GLU A 83 -12.87 -4.76 11.91
N GLY A 84 -11.94 -4.11 12.62
CA GLY A 84 -11.13 -4.73 13.69
C GLY A 84 -9.67 -4.98 13.34
N TYR A 85 -9.26 -4.59 12.13
CA TYR A 85 -7.89 -4.60 11.61
C TYR A 85 -7.59 -3.20 11.02
N ASN A 86 -6.32 -2.80 11.01
CA ASN A 86 -5.94 -1.47 10.51
C ASN A 86 -5.95 -1.41 8.96
N LEU A 87 -5.70 -2.53 8.29
CA LEU A 87 -5.50 -2.60 6.84
C LEU A 87 -6.73 -3.15 6.10
N GLY A 88 -7.82 -2.36 6.05
CA GLY A 88 -8.91 -2.60 5.09
C GLY A 88 -8.46 -2.75 3.62
N ARG A 89 -9.29 -3.38 2.79
CA ARG A 89 -8.96 -3.66 1.39
C ARG A 89 -9.15 -2.42 0.51
N HIS A 90 -8.10 -2.02 -0.21
CA HIS A 90 -8.12 -0.86 -1.11
C HIS A 90 -7.66 -1.24 -2.53
N GLN A 91 -8.27 -0.62 -3.53
CA GLN A 91 -7.80 -0.65 -4.92
C GLN A 91 -6.93 0.56 -5.21
N CYS A 92 -5.81 0.33 -5.90
CA CYS A 92 -4.99 1.41 -6.44
C CYS A 92 -5.78 2.24 -7.47
N PRO A 93 -5.38 3.51 -7.74
CA PRO A 93 -6.08 4.39 -8.67
C PRO A 93 -6.35 3.77 -10.05
N ARG A 94 -5.38 3.01 -10.59
CA ARG A 94 -5.52 2.36 -11.89
C ARG A 94 -6.61 1.29 -11.92
N CYS A 95 -6.68 0.45 -10.88
CA CYS A 95 -7.71 -0.59 -10.78
C CYS A 95 -9.08 0.01 -10.46
N ALA A 96 -9.12 1.03 -9.61
CA ALA A 96 -10.34 1.76 -9.27
C ALA A 96 -10.97 2.46 -10.49
N ASP A 97 -10.17 2.91 -11.45
CA ASP A 97 -10.61 3.46 -12.74
C ASP A 97 -11.04 2.35 -13.71
N TRP A 98 -10.28 1.26 -13.80
CA TRP A 98 -10.52 0.21 -14.82
C TRP A 98 -11.64 -0.77 -14.45
N HIS A 99 -11.69 -1.26 -13.22
CA HIS A 99 -12.65 -2.28 -12.76
C HIS A 99 -12.91 -2.14 -11.25
N ARG A 100 -13.58 -1.05 -10.87
CA ARG A 100 -13.93 -0.79 -9.48
C ARG A 100 -14.67 -1.97 -8.84
N GLU A 101 -14.12 -2.50 -7.76
CA GLU A 101 -14.74 -3.59 -6.99
C GLU A 101 -15.55 -3.06 -5.81
N THR A 102 -16.56 -3.82 -5.42
CA THR A 102 -17.35 -3.60 -4.20
C THR A 102 -17.30 -4.88 -3.37
N ALA A 103 -17.30 -4.75 -2.04
CA ALA A 103 -17.38 -5.90 -1.12
C ALA A 103 -18.65 -6.74 -1.33
#